data_AF-A0A6G3LG62-F1
#
_entry.id   AF-A0A6G3LG62-F1
#
_cell.length_a   1.000
_cell.length_b   1.000
_cell.length_c   1.000
_cell.angle_alpha   90.00
_cell.angle_beta   90.00
_cell.angle_gamma   90.00
#
_symmetry.space_group_name_H-M   'P 1'
#
loop_
_entity.id
_entity.type
_entity.pdbx_description
1 polymer ?
#
loop_
_entity_poly.entity_id
_entity_poly.type
_entity_poly.pdbx_seq_one_letter_code
_entity_poly.pdbx_strand_id
1 'polypeptide(L)'
;MGSEDELKELLNKLLAELLSKSSQGSETSYEVNPASQNGIYVLNEGHWKLYRTDGLPLHPGEQGDGIYVLYFDNTKCGACRRFDKEWFPFAAENAGKAKFFIVLCEWFARNCASKAASLTFTLHEVRASPTTIFFKVINGEIAKQERFEGVVSKQKLEEALSKMTLS
;
A
#
# COMPACT_ATOMS: atom_id res chain seq x y z
N MET A 1 41.59 7.09 14.77
CA MET A 1 40.15 6.98 15.08
C MET A 1 39.45 7.42 13.81
N GLY A 2 38.95 6.44 13.06
CA GLY A 2 38.86 6.50 11.61
C GLY A 2 37.45 6.82 11.11
N SER A 3 37.37 7.31 9.88
CA SER A 3 36.16 7.68 9.12
C SER A 3 35.00 6.68 9.17
N GLU A 4 35.25 5.42 9.53
CA GLU A 4 34.23 4.39 9.69
C GLU A 4 33.35 4.61 10.93
N ASP A 5 33.92 5.15 12.01
CA ASP A 5 33.17 5.47 13.24
C ASP A 5 32.26 6.68 13.02
N GLU A 6 32.74 7.69 12.27
CA GLU A 6 31.95 8.84 11.85
C GLU A 6 30.80 8.43 10.91
N LEU A 7 31.07 7.50 9.99
CA LEU A 7 30.03 6.97 9.10
C LEU A 7 28.95 6.20 9.87
N LYS A 8 29.34 5.38 10.85
CA LYS A 8 28.39 4.67 11.73
C LYS A 8 27.54 5.64 12.54
N GLU A 9 28.15 6.73 13.03
CA GLU A 9 27.43 7.75 13.78
C GLU A 9 26.41 8.50 12.92
N LEU A 10 26.76 8.83 11.67
CA LEU A 10 25.86 9.43 10.70
C LEU A 10 24.70 8.48 10.34
N LEU A 11 24.99 7.19 10.14
CA LEU A 11 23.98 6.18 9.84
C LEU A 11 23.00 5.98 11.01
N ASN A 12 23.50 5.99 12.24
CA ASN A 12 22.68 5.89 13.44
C ASN A 12 21.79 7.14 13.63
N LYS A 13 22.31 8.34 13.34
CA LYS A 13 21.52 9.58 13.37
C LYS A 13 20.39 9.56 12.34
N LEU A 14 20.69 9.13 11.11
CA LEU A 14 19.68 8.98 10.06
C LEU A 14 18.62 7.92 10.40
N LEU A 15 19.03 6.78 10.96
CA LEU A 15 18.10 5.74 11.43
C LEU A 15 17.20 6.25 12.57
N ALA A 16 17.76 6.98 13.53
CA ALA A 16 16.98 7.57 14.62
C ALA A 16 15.98 8.62 14.13
N GLU A 17 16.37 9.45 13.15
CA GLU A 17 15.46 10.39 12.50
C GLU A 17 14.34 9.71 11.71
N LEU A 18 14.63 8.61 11.02
CA LEU A 18 13.62 7.83 10.30
C LEU A 18 12.64 7.13 11.26
N LEU A 19 13.15 6.56 12.35
CA LEU A 19 12.33 5.90 13.37
C LEU A 19 11.44 6.89 14.13
N SER A 20 11.97 8.07 14.48
CA SER A 20 11.19 9.12 15.16
C SER A 20 10.12 9.77 14.26
N LYS A 21 10.31 9.78 12.94
CA LYS A 21 9.27 10.18 11.97
C LYS A 21 8.18 9.12 11.76
N SER A 22 8.46 7.85 12.06
CA SER A 22 7.51 6.75 11.90
C SER A 22 6.52 6.60 13.06
N SER A 23 6.80 7.20 14.23
CA SER A 23 6.00 7.05 15.45
C SER A 23 4.89 8.10 15.63
N GLN A 24 4.71 9.02 14.67
CA GLN A 24 3.54 9.92 14.63
C GLN A 24 2.49 9.42 13.64
N GLY A 25 1.77 8.37 14.03
CA GLY A 25 0.55 7.90 13.36
C GLY A 25 -0.54 7.69 14.39
N SER A 26 -1.27 8.77 14.70
CA SER A 26 -2.44 8.81 15.58
C SER A 26 -3.71 8.43 14.81
N GLU A 27 -4.62 7.77 15.54
CA GLU A 27 -5.98 7.33 15.23
C GLU A 27 -6.15 6.06 14.38
N THR A 28 -6.51 4.99 15.11
CA THR A 28 -7.18 3.78 14.63
C THR A 28 -8.48 4.13 13.91
N SER A 29 -8.46 4.15 12.57
CA SER A 29 -9.69 3.99 11.80
C SER A 29 -9.86 2.50 11.45
N TYR A 30 -11.07 1.98 11.62
CA TYR A 30 -11.42 0.64 11.14
C TYR A 30 -11.39 0.56 9.61
N GLU A 31 -11.57 1.70 8.92
CA GLU A 31 -11.63 1.80 7.46
C GLU A 31 -10.98 3.09 6.96
N VAL A 32 -10.29 3.01 5.81
CA VAL A 32 -9.77 4.17 5.07
C VAL A 32 -10.92 4.76 4.24
N ASN A 33 -11.14 6.07 4.30
CA ASN A 33 -12.31 6.71 3.69
C ASN A 33 -11.94 8.07 3.04
N PRO A 34 -12.87 8.77 2.36
CA PRO A 34 -12.56 10.05 1.71
C PRO A 34 -11.99 11.16 2.60
N ALA A 35 -12.28 11.13 3.91
CA ALA A 35 -11.77 12.10 4.87
C ALA A 35 -10.40 11.70 5.44
N SER A 36 -9.95 10.46 5.19
CA SER A 36 -8.62 10.00 5.55
C SER A 36 -7.55 10.82 4.83
N GLN A 37 -6.42 11.02 5.51
CA GLN A 37 -5.27 11.68 4.93
C GLN A 37 -4.76 10.94 3.68
N ASN A 38 -4.37 11.66 2.63
CA ASN A 38 -3.70 11.04 1.48
C ASN A 38 -2.43 10.31 1.96
N GLY A 39 -2.21 9.09 1.48
CA GLY A 39 -1.19 8.23 2.07
C GLY A 39 -1.23 6.80 1.54
N ILE A 40 -0.21 6.04 1.91
CA ILE A 40 -0.20 4.59 1.80
C ILE A 40 -0.63 4.06 3.17
N TYR A 41 -1.64 3.20 3.18
CA TYR A 41 -2.12 2.49 4.35
C TYR A 41 -1.78 1.02 4.23
N VAL A 42 -1.54 0.36 5.37
CA VAL A 42 -1.33 -1.09 5.46
C VAL A 42 -2.34 -1.69 6.42
N LEU A 43 -2.88 -2.85 6.07
CA LEU A 43 -3.70 -3.63 6.98
C LEU A 43 -2.79 -4.39 7.95
N ASN A 44 -2.90 -4.10 9.24
CA ASN A 44 -2.12 -4.74 10.29
C ASN A 44 -3.03 -5.03 11.50
N GLU A 45 -3.03 -6.29 11.97
CA GLU A 45 -3.85 -6.75 13.11
C GLU A 45 -5.34 -6.42 12.97
N GLY A 46 -5.88 -6.46 11.74
CA GLY A 46 -7.29 -6.14 11.47
C GLY A 46 -7.61 -4.64 11.40
N HIS A 47 -6.59 -3.77 11.48
CA HIS A 47 -6.75 -2.32 11.40
C HIS A 47 -5.94 -1.71 10.26
N TRP A 48 -6.51 -0.72 9.57
CA TRP A 48 -5.77 0.06 8.59
C TRP A 48 -4.94 1.11 9.30
N LYS A 49 -3.62 1.04 9.15
CA LYS A 49 -2.68 2.01 9.74
C LYS A 49 -2.04 2.82 8.63
N LEU A 50 -1.95 4.13 8.81
CA LEU A 50 -1.21 5.00 7.90
C LEU A 50 0.26 4.57 7.93
N TYR A 51 0.76 4.09 6.79
CA TYR A 51 2.10 3.53 6.66
C TYR A 51 3.12 4.59 6.21
N ARG A 52 2.76 5.40 5.21
CA ARG A 52 3.69 6.38 4.61
C ARG A 52 2.95 7.51 3.88
N THR A 53 3.37 8.74 4.12
CA THR A 53 2.85 9.94 3.43
C THR A 53 3.91 10.63 2.56
N ASP A 54 5.19 10.44 2.86
CA ASP A 54 6.32 11.06 2.16
C ASP A 54 7.44 10.04 1.91
N GLY A 55 8.42 10.41 1.09
CA GLY A 55 9.56 9.56 0.72
C GLY A 55 9.33 8.76 -0.56
N LEU A 56 9.81 7.52 -0.58
CA LEU A 56 9.81 6.64 -1.75
C LEU A 56 8.43 6.02 -2.02
N PRO A 57 8.11 5.68 -3.29
CA PRO A 57 6.91 4.91 -3.61
C PRO A 57 6.92 3.57 -2.86
N LEU A 58 5.74 2.97 -2.68
CA LEU A 58 5.62 1.61 -2.19
C LEU A 58 6.10 0.64 -3.28
N HIS A 59 7.10 -0.15 -2.95
CA HIS A 59 7.54 -1.28 -3.77
C HIS A 59 7.01 -2.61 -3.17
N PRO A 60 6.35 -3.47 -3.96
CA PRO A 60 6.01 -4.82 -3.49
C PRO A 60 7.28 -5.57 -3.05
N GLY A 61 7.28 -6.19 -1.88
CA GLY A 61 8.46 -6.87 -1.33
C GLY A 61 9.26 -6.08 -0.31
N GLU A 62 8.93 -4.81 -0.04
CA GLU A 62 9.55 -4.01 1.05
C GLU A 62 9.46 -4.69 2.43
N GLN A 63 8.51 -5.62 2.61
CA GLN A 63 8.33 -6.39 3.85
C GLN A 63 8.71 -7.87 3.67
N GLY A 64 9.59 -8.17 2.70
CA GLY A 64 10.01 -9.53 2.33
C GLY A 64 9.06 -10.24 1.37
N ASP A 65 9.33 -11.52 1.11
CA ASP A 65 8.54 -12.33 0.19
C ASP A 65 7.07 -12.48 0.60
N GLY A 66 6.26 -12.90 -0.37
CA GLY A 66 4.84 -13.18 -0.17
C GLY A 66 3.93 -12.52 -1.20
N ILE A 67 2.64 -12.47 -0.88
CA ILE A 67 1.64 -11.87 -1.76
C ILE A 67 1.32 -10.47 -1.25
N TYR A 68 1.31 -9.50 -2.17
CA TYR A 68 0.95 -8.11 -1.92
C TYR A 68 -0.27 -7.76 -2.75
N VAL A 69 -1.24 -7.08 -2.14
CA VAL A 69 -2.44 -6.59 -2.83
C VAL A 69 -2.57 -5.09 -2.58
N LEU A 70 -2.44 -4.30 -3.64
CA LEU A 70 -2.54 -2.86 -3.60
C LEU A 70 -3.87 -2.41 -4.19
N TYR A 71 -4.64 -1.64 -3.44
CA TYR A 71 -5.83 -0.94 -3.89
C TYR A 71 -5.51 0.55 -4.08
N PHE A 72 -5.61 1.04 -5.31
CA PHE A 72 -5.46 2.45 -5.67
C PHE A 72 -6.81 3.15 -5.65
N ASP A 73 -6.97 4.04 -4.67
CA ASP A 73 -8.20 4.77 -4.38
C ASP A 73 -8.01 6.28 -4.54
N ASN A 74 -9.07 6.97 -4.91
CA ASN A 74 -9.15 8.42 -4.90
C ASN A 74 -10.33 8.91 -4.06
N THR A 75 -10.12 9.90 -3.19
CA THR A 75 -11.17 10.39 -2.28
C THR A 75 -12.42 10.90 -3.02
N LYS A 76 -12.26 11.46 -4.23
CA LYS A 76 -13.37 11.96 -5.08
C LYS A 76 -13.96 10.91 -6.05
N CYS A 77 -13.55 9.65 -5.96
CA CYS A 77 -13.96 8.59 -6.88
C CYS A 77 -15.23 7.87 -6.40
N GLY A 78 -16.38 8.17 -7.02
CA GLY A 78 -17.64 7.51 -6.69
C GLY A 78 -17.66 5.99 -6.95
N ALA A 79 -16.88 5.50 -7.92
CA ALA A 79 -16.74 4.06 -8.17
C ALA A 79 -15.95 3.35 -7.06
N CYS A 80 -14.97 4.02 -6.48
CA CYS A 80 -14.14 3.51 -5.40
C CYS A 80 -15.00 3.30 -4.14
N ARG A 81 -15.89 4.25 -3.83
CA ARG A 81 -16.87 4.10 -2.73
C ARG A 81 -17.82 2.91 -2.89
N ARG A 82 -18.11 2.51 -4.13
CA ARG A 82 -18.87 1.27 -4.37
C ARG A 82 -18.00 0.03 -4.17
N PHE A 83 -16.75 0.10 -4.62
CA PHE A 83 -15.79 -1.00 -4.50
C PHE A 83 -15.35 -1.27 -3.06
N ASP A 84 -15.38 -0.28 -2.17
CA ASP A 84 -15.08 -0.45 -0.74
C ASP A 84 -15.90 -1.59 -0.09
N LYS A 85 -17.15 -1.80 -0.55
CA LYS A 85 -18.03 -2.89 -0.09
C LYS A 85 -17.50 -4.29 -0.45
N GLU A 86 -16.71 -4.40 -1.50
CA GLU A 86 -16.07 -5.63 -1.95
C GLU A 86 -14.66 -5.74 -1.33
N TRP A 87 -13.92 -4.63 -1.31
CA TRP A 87 -12.53 -4.55 -0.88
C TRP A 87 -12.34 -4.81 0.61
N PHE A 88 -13.07 -4.13 1.49
CA PHE A 88 -12.82 -4.23 2.93
C PHE A 88 -13.10 -5.64 3.48
N PRO A 89 -14.23 -6.30 3.15
CA PRO A 89 -14.46 -7.69 3.56
C PRO A 89 -13.40 -8.64 2.98
N PHE A 90 -13.03 -8.47 1.70
CA PHE A 90 -11.99 -9.27 1.07
C PHE A 90 -10.64 -9.16 1.80
N ALA A 91 -10.18 -7.95 2.08
CA ALA A 91 -8.89 -7.73 2.75
C ALA A 91 -8.91 -8.26 4.19
N ALA A 92 -10.01 -8.04 4.93
CA ALA A 92 -10.15 -8.51 6.31
C ALA A 92 -10.10 -10.04 6.41
N GLU A 93 -10.85 -10.75 5.55
CA GLU A 93 -10.90 -12.22 5.56
C GLU A 93 -9.59 -12.88 5.09
N ASN A 94 -8.76 -12.15 4.37
CA ASN A 94 -7.51 -12.66 3.80
C ASN A 94 -6.25 -12.07 4.44
N ALA A 95 -6.36 -11.30 5.53
CA ALA A 95 -5.23 -10.63 6.18
C ALA A 95 -4.07 -11.57 6.56
N GLY A 96 -4.34 -12.86 6.79
CA GLY A 96 -3.31 -13.89 7.05
C GLY A 96 -2.67 -14.51 5.80
N LYS A 97 -3.17 -14.22 4.61
CA LYS A 97 -2.72 -14.82 3.33
C LYS A 97 -1.90 -13.86 2.46
N ALA A 98 -2.10 -12.56 2.62
CA ALA A 98 -1.43 -11.53 1.84
C ALA A 98 -1.29 -10.23 2.65
N LYS A 99 -0.38 -9.37 2.21
CA LYS A 99 -0.19 -8.02 2.75
C LYS A 99 -1.03 -7.05 1.92
N PHE A 100 -1.96 -6.37 2.57
CA PHE A 100 -2.90 -5.46 1.90
C PHE A 100 -2.51 -4.01 2.12
N PHE A 101 -2.57 -3.24 1.04
CA PHE A 101 -2.27 -1.82 1.04
C PHE A 101 -3.36 -1.04 0.34
N ILE A 102 -3.63 0.17 0.83
CA ILE A 102 -4.44 1.17 0.14
C ILE A 102 -3.51 2.33 -0.20
N VAL A 103 -3.47 2.72 -1.47
CA VAL A 103 -2.77 3.91 -1.95
C VAL A 103 -3.84 4.97 -2.21
N LEU A 104 -3.99 5.90 -1.27
CA LEU A 104 -5.03 6.92 -1.28
C LEU A 104 -4.48 8.27 -1.73
N CYS A 105 -5.07 8.83 -2.77
CA CYS A 105 -4.85 10.20 -3.22
C CYS A 105 -6.19 10.95 -3.36
N GLU A 106 -6.15 12.25 -3.63
CA GLU A 106 -7.38 13.02 -3.85
C GLU A 106 -7.90 12.79 -5.28
N TRP A 107 -7.01 12.91 -6.28
CA TRP A 107 -7.30 12.65 -7.68
C TRP A 107 -6.03 12.27 -8.46
N PHE A 108 -5.60 11.02 -8.31
CA PHE A 108 -4.41 10.41 -8.90
C PHE A 108 -3.10 11.14 -8.55
N ALA A 109 -1.99 10.77 -9.21
CA ALA A 109 -0.67 11.34 -8.97
C ALA A 109 -0.59 12.87 -9.11
N ARG A 110 -1.42 13.47 -9.99
CA ARG A 110 -1.40 14.92 -10.26
C ARG A 110 -2.01 15.76 -9.14
N ASN A 111 -2.88 15.17 -8.32
CA ASN A 111 -3.48 15.86 -7.18
C ASN A 111 -3.46 14.94 -5.96
N CYS A 112 -2.31 14.89 -5.30
CA CYS A 112 -2.10 14.07 -4.12
C CYS A 112 -1.13 14.76 -3.18
N ALA A 113 -1.59 15.04 -1.95
CA ALA A 113 -0.76 15.66 -0.92
C ALA A 113 0.33 14.71 -0.39
N SER A 114 0.16 13.39 -0.55
CA SER A 114 1.17 12.39 -0.21
C SER A 114 2.10 12.15 -1.39
N LYS A 115 3.38 12.50 -1.21
CA LYS A 115 4.43 12.26 -2.22
C LYS A 115 4.61 10.76 -2.46
N ALA A 116 4.64 9.96 -1.39
CA ALA A 116 4.82 8.52 -1.51
C ALA A 116 3.66 7.88 -2.28
N ALA A 117 2.41 8.25 -1.99
CA ALA A 117 1.24 7.75 -2.71
C ALA A 117 1.25 8.21 -4.18
N SER A 118 1.52 9.49 -4.45
CA SER A 118 1.65 10.03 -5.82
C SER A 118 2.69 9.28 -6.66
N LEU A 119 3.87 9.04 -6.09
CA LEU A 119 4.93 8.28 -6.74
C LEU A 119 4.52 6.82 -6.95
N THR A 120 3.77 6.22 -6.02
CA THR A 120 3.26 4.84 -6.16
C THR A 120 2.25 4.74 -7.31
N PHE A 121 1.32 5.71 -7.42
CA PHE A 121 0.42 5.82 -8.59
C PHE A 121 1.20 5.92 -9.90
N THR A 122 2.28 6.71 -9.89
CA THR A 122 3.14 6.93 -11.07
C THR A 122 3.91 5.67 -11.44
N LEU A 123 4.56 5.03 -10.47
CA LEU A 123 5.36 3.81 -10.64
C LEU A 123 4.55 2.68 -11.27
N HIS A 124 3.30 2.52 -10.84
CA HIS A 124 2.41 1.47 -11.35
C HIS A 124 1.53 1.93 -12.51
N GLU A 125 1.77 3.13 -13.06
CA GLU A 125 1.04 3.69 -14.19
C GLU A 125 -0.49 3.62 -14.03
N VAL A 126 -0.98 3.95 -12.82
CA VAL A 126 -2.41 3.89 -12.51
C VAL A 126 -3.09 5.15 -13.02
N ARG A 127 -3.94 4.99 -14.04
CA ARG A 127 -4.66 6.08 -14.71
C ARG A 127 -6.19 6.01 -14.52
N ALA A 128 -6.67 4.95 -13.88
CA ALA A 128 -8.08 4.74 -13.55
C ALA A 128 -8.21 4.26 -12.10
N SER A 129 -9.29 4.65 -11.42
CA SER A 129 -9.60 4.20 -10.06
C SER A 129 -11.07 3.76 -9.99
N PRO A 130 -11.40 2.71 -9.22
CA PRO A 130 -10.47 1.89 -8.43
C PRO A 130 -9.57 1.04 -9.33
N THR A 131 -8.33 0.80 -8.90
CA THR A 131 -7.45 -0.21 -9.53
C THR A 131 -6.91 -1.11 -8.43
N THR A 132 -6.93 -2.42 -8.64
CA THR A 132 -6.33 -3.40 -7.73
C THR A 132 -5.21 -4.13 -8.43
N ILE A 133 -4.05 -4.23 -7.80
CA ILE A 133 -2.90 -4.96 -8.33
C ILE A 133 -2.42 -5.98 -7.30
N PHE A 134 -2.32 -7.22 -7.74
CA PHE A 134 -1.77 -8.33 -6.99
C PHE A 134 -0.34 -8.56 -7.44
N PHE A 135 0.56 -8.79 -6.49
CA PHE A 135 1.95 -9.17 -6.75
C PHE A 135 2.29 -10.42 -5.94
N LYS A 136 3.03 -11.35 -6.55
CA LYS A 136 3.75 -12.41 -5.85
C LYS A 136 5.23 -12.07 -5.86
N VAL A 137 5.82 -11.96 -4.68
CA VAL A 137 7.25 -11.71 -4.50
C VAL A 137 7.93 -12.98 -4.01
N ILE A 138 9.01 -13.37 -4.69
CA ILE A 138 9.85 -14.55 -4.39
C ILE A 138 11.31 -14.12 -4.54
N ASN A 139 12.13 -14.37 -3.53
CA ASN A 139 13.54 -13.95 -3.46
C ASN A 139 13.73 -12.45 -3.71
N GLY A 140 12.81 -11.62 -3.23
CA GLY A 140 12.84 -10.16 -3.40
C GLY A 140 12.41 -9.66 -4.79
N GLU A 141 12.05 -10.54 -5.72
CA GLU A 141 11.62 -10.19 -7.07
C GLU A 141 10.13 -10.45 -7.31
N ILE A 142 9.50 -9.63 -8.17
CA ILE A 142 8.12 -9.83 -8.57
C ILE A 142 8.05 -11.01 -9.54
N ALA A 143 7.66 -12.18 -9.04
CA ALA A 143 7.50 -13.40 -9.83
C ALA A 143 6.17 -13.43 -10.62
N LYS A 144 5.14 -12.73 -10.13
CA LYS A 144 3.81 -12.70 -10.78
C LYS A 144 3.07 -11.40 -10.47
N GLN A 145 2.24 -10.95 -11.42
CA GLN A 145 1.39 -9.77 -11.29
C GLN A 145 0.03 -9.99 -11.95
N GLU A 146 -1.06 -9.53 -11.34
CA GLU A 146 -2.41 -9.47 -11.93
C GLU A 146 -3.04 -8.11 -11.60
N ARG A 147 -3.68 -7.47 -12.59
CA ARG A 147 -4.23 -6.11 -12.47
C ARG A 147 -5.70 -6.09 -12.86
N PHE A 148 -6.49 -5.35 -12.10
CA PHE A 148 -7.89 -5.07 -12.37
C PHE A 148 -8.15 -3.57 -12.32
N GLU A 149 -8.76 -3.03 -13.36
CA GLU A 149 -9.23 -1.64 -13.40
C GLU A 149 -10.76 -1.61 -13.29
N GLY A 150 -11.28 -0.70 -12.48
CA GLY A 150 -12.70 -0.59 -12.19
C GLY A 150 -13.16 -1.48 -11.03
N VAL A 151 -14.47 -1.44 -10.78
CA VAL A 151 -15.10 -2.19 -9.68
C VAL A 151 -15.12 -3.67 -10.06
N VAL A 152 -14.56 -4.52 -9.20
CA VAL A 152 -14.63 -5.99 -9.33
C VAL A 152 -15.29 -6.58 -8.09
N SER A 153 -15.90 -7.75 -8.22
CA SER A 153 -16.53 -8.43 -7.09
C SER A 153 -15.48 -9.03 -6.15
N LYS A 154 -15.84 -9.20 -4.87
CA LYS A 154 -15.02 -9.94 -3.90
C LYS A 154 -14.65 -11.34 -4.41
N GLN A 155 -15.59 -12.06 -5.03
CA GLN A 155 -15.30 -13.37 -5.63
C GLN A 155 -14.15 -13.28 -6.65
N LYS A 156 -14.11 -12.24 -7.47
CA LYS A 156 -13.03 -12.06 -8.45
C LYS A 156 -11.68 -11.82 -7.80
N LEU A 157 -11.67 -11.08 -6.69
CA LEU A 157 -10.47 -10.85 -5.89
C LEU A 157 -9.97 -12.16 -5.23
N GLU A 158 -10.87 -13.00 -4.74
CA GLU A 158 -10.55 -14.33 -4.19
C GLU A 158 -9.94 -15.27 -5.25
N GLU A 159 -10.50 -15.27 -6.47
CA GLU A 159 -9.94 -16.02 -7.60
C GLU A 159 -8.50 -15.57 -7.90
N ALA A 160 -8.26 -14.25 -7.96
CA ALA A 160 -6.94 -13.69 -8.21
C ALA A 160 -5.94 -14.08 -7.10
N LEU A 161 -6.34 -13.95 -5.83
CA LEU A 161 -5.51 -14.33 -4.69
C LEU A 161 -5.15 -15.84 -4.72
N SER A 162 -6.12 -16.67 -5.07
CA SER A 162 -5.91 -18.13 -5.20
C SER A 162 -4.87 -18.44 -6.28
N LYS A 163 -4.94 -17.77 -7.44
CA LYS A 163 -3.94 -17.91 -8.51
C LYS A 163 -2.53 -17.49 -8.08
N MET A 164 -2.40 -16.53 -7.15
CA MET A 164 -1.08 -16.11 -6.62
C MET A 164 -0.46 -17.13 -5.67
N THR A 165 -1.27 -18.06 -5.14
CA THR A 165 -0.83 -19.06 -4.15
C THR A 165 -0.40 -20.37 -4.81
N LEU A 166 -0.93 -20.69 -5.99
CA LEU A 166 -0.76 -21.97 -6.68
C LEU A 166 0.50 -22.09 -7.57
N SER A 167 1.43 -21.14 -7.48
CA SER A 167 2.64 -21.07 -8.32
C SER A 167 3.90 -20.87 -7.50
#